data_AF-A0A3D3PPE3-F1
#
_entry.id   AF-A0A3D3PPE3-F1
#
_cell.length_a   1.000
_cell.length_b   1.000
_cell.length_c   1.000
_cell.angle_alpha   90.00
_cell.angle_beta   90.00
_cell.angle_gamma   90.00
#
_symmetry.space_group_name_H-M   'P 1'
#
loop_
_entity.id
_entity.type
_entity.pdbx_description
1 polymer ?
#
loop_
_entity_poly.entity_id
_entity_poly.type
_entity_poly.pdbx_seq_one_letter_code
_entity_poly.pdbx_strand_id
1 'polypeptide(L)'
;MPLNIPILLTWLRVALIPLVVGVFYLPGSWLTPFEKGAASTAIFIVAAVTDWFDGFLARRWNQTSAFGAFLDPVADKLMVAGALLVLVQLDRVNAVVAFIIIGREIAISALREWMAQLGASKSVAVSSIGKIKTTAQMVAIPMLLFYGRLFGMIDTRIWGQWLLAVAAVLTVWSMFYYLRKAWPLIKENAGHLN
;
A
#
# COMPACT_ATOMS: atom_id res chain seq x y z
N MET A 1 -2.34 -15.56 24.73
CA MET A 1 -2.20 -15.93 23.30
C MET A 1 -0.76 -16.35 23.10
N PRO A 2 -0.44 -17.59 22.66
CA PRO A 2 0.96 -17.95 22.48
C PRO A 2 1.53 -17.06 21.37
N LEU A 3 2.64 -16.38 21.67
CA LEU A 3 3.34 -15.52 20.72
C LEU A 3 3.92 -16.39 19.61
N ASN A 4 3.22 -16.47 18.48
CA ASN A 4 3.75 -17.10 17.28
C ASN A 4 4.53 -16.06 16.47
N ILE A 5 5.63 -16.48 15.84
CA ILE A 5 6.51 -15.63 15.03
C ILE A 5 5.72 -14.77 14.02
N PRO A 6 4.71 -15.28 13.28
CA PRO A 6 3.92 -14.46 12.36
C PRO A 6 3.19 -13.30 13.04
N ILE A 7 2.61 -13.52 14.22
CA ILE A 7 1.87 -12.48 14.97
C ILE A 7 2.84 -11.37 15.41
N LEU A 8 4.04 -11.73 15.86
CA LEU A 8 5.07 -10.75 16.23
C LEU A 8 5.48 -9.88 15.04
N LEU A 9 5.62 -10.47 13.85
CA LEU A 9 5.93 -9.73 12.62
C LEU A 9 4.81 -8.77 12.22
N THR A 10 3.54 -9.18 12.35
CA THR A 10 2.39 -8.27 12.11
C THR A 10 2.40 -7.09 13.08
N TRP A 11 2.61 -7.32 14.39
CA TRP A 11 2.71 -6.24 15.37
C TRP A 11 3.89 -5.29 15.10
N LEU A 12 5.04 -5.85 14.73
CA LEU A 12 6.19 -5.06 14.31
C LEU A 12 5.80 -4.16 13.14
N ARG A 13 5.16 -4.69 12.09
CA ARG A 13 4.74 -3.89 10.92
C ARG A 13 3.84 -2.72 11.32
N VAL A 14 2.86 -2.97 12.19
CA VAL A 14 1.97 -1.92 12.70
C VAL A 14 2.74 -0.83 13.44
N ALA A 15 3.77 -1.20 14.21
CA ALA A 15 4.66 -0.25 14.87
C ALA A 15 5.57 0.52 13.89
N LEU A 16 5.93 -0.08 12.74
CA LEU A 16 6.75 0.59 11.72
C LEU A 16 5.98 1.66 10.94
N ILE A 17 4.65 1.57 10.82
CA ILE A 17 3.82 2.58 10.12
C ILE A 17 4.03 4.00 10.70
N PRO A 18 3.80 4.26 12.01
CA PRO A 18 4.04 5.58 12.57
C PRO A 18 5.52 5.94 12.57
N LEU A 19 6.44 4.97 12.55
CA LEU A 19 7.88 5.22 12.48
C LEU A 19 8.30 5.81 11.12
N VAL A 20 7.78 5.28 10.00
CA VAL A 20 8.03 5.80 8.64
C VAL A 20 7.68 7.28 8.55
N VAL A 21 6.56 7.67 9.16
CA VAL A 21 6.07 9.06 9.20
C VAL A 21 6.83 9.89 10.23
N GLY A 22 6.99 9.35 11.45
CA GLY A 22 7.56 10.03 12.61
C GLY A 22 9.01 10.46 12.42
N VAL A 23 9.81 9.74 11.63
CA VAL A 23 11.19 10.11 11.30
C VAL A 23 11.29 11.52 10.72
N PHE A 24 10.29 11.98 9.95
CA PHE A 24 10.32 13.32 9.37
C PHE A 24 10.09 14.44 10.39
N TYR A 25 9.43 14.12 11.52
CA TYR A 25 9.17 15.05 12.63
C TYR A 25 10.32 15.15 13.63
N LEU A 26 11.36 14.32 13.50
CA LEU A 26 12.56 14.43 14.34
C LEU A 26 13.28 15.76 14.10
N PRO A 27 13.91 16.36 15.12
CA PRO A 27 14.62 17.62 14.96
C PRO A 27 15.82 17.47 14.00
N GLY A 28 16.11 18.53 13.24
CA GLY A 28 17.22 18.54 12.27
C GLY A 28 18.61 18.39 12.90
N SER A 29 18.73 18.57 14.21
CA SER A 29 19.94 18.30 14.98
C SER A 29 20.24 16.81 15.15
N TRP A 30 19.22 15.94 15.02
CA TRP A 30 19.37 14.50 15.14
C TRP A 30 19.57 13.85 13.78
N LEU A 31 18.78 14.26 12.79
CA LEU A 31 18.83 13.74 11.43
C LEU A 31 18.68 14.88 10.42
N THR A 32 19.61 14.94 9.47
CA THR A 32 19.53 15.78 8.29
C THR A 32 18.35 15.37 7.39
N PRO A 33 17.86 16.23 6.48
CA PRO A 33 16.79 15.89 5.56
C PRO A 33 17.07 14.63 4.71
N PHE A 34 18.34 14.43 4.34
CA PHE A 34 18.76 13.23 3.61
C PHE A 34 18.69 11.98 4.48
N GLU A 35 19.20 12.04 5.70
CA GLU A 35 19.17 10.91 6.64
C GLU A 35 17.74 10.53 7.04
N LYS A 36 16.84 11.52 7.19
CA LYS A 36 15.41 11.26 7.38
C LYS A 36 14.81 10.48 6.21
N GLY A 37 15.12 10.90 4.99
CA GLY A 37 14.68 10.21 3.77
C GLY A 37 15.22 8.78 3.69
N ALA A 38 16.52 8.59 3.95
CA ALA A 38 17.16 7.28 3.96
C ALA A 38 16.61 6.36 5.06
N ALA A 39 16.43 6.86 6.28
CA ALA A 39 15.87 6.10 7.40
C ALA A 39 14.42 5.69 7.13
N SER A 40 13.57 6.62 6.68
CA SER A 40 12.17 6.32 6.34
C SER A 40 12.08 5.30 5.19
N THR A 41 12.96 5.41 4.19
CA THR A 41 13.08 4.43 3.09
C THR A 41 13.45 3.04 3.62
N ALA A 42 14.45 2.96 4.51
CA ALA A 42 14.89 1.69 5.10
C ALA A 42 13.77 1.04 5.92
N ILE A 43 13.08 1.82 6.75
CA ILE A 43 11.94 1.34 7.56
C ILE A 43 10.82 0.82 6.65
N PHE A 44 10.47 1.55 5.59
CA PHE A 44 9.45 1.14 4.63
C PHE A 44 9.83 -0.19 3.96
N ILE A 45 11.07 -0.32 3.48
CA ILE A 45 11.56 -1.55 2.86
C ILE A 45 11.52 -2.72 3.85
N VAL A 46 11.98 -2.53 5.09
CA VAL A 46 11.91 -3.56 6.13
C VAL A 46 10.47 -3.98 6.41
N ALA A 47 9.53 -3.03 6.45
CA ALA A 47 8.12 -3.35 6.65
C ALA A 47 7.53 -4.15 5.48
N ALA A 48 7.88 -3.80 4.24
CA ALA A 48 7.45 -4.53 3.04
C ALA A 48 8.06 -5.94 2.96
N VAL A 49 9.33 -6.09 3.33
CA VAL A 49 10.01 -7.40 3.34
C VAL A 49 9.45 -8.30 4.44
N THR A 50 9.13 -7.74 5.62
CA THR A 50 8.53 -8.51 6.70
C THR A 50 7.10 -8.98 6.38
N ASP A 51 6.32 -8.24 5.57
CA ASP A 51 5.03 -8.68 4.97
C ASP A 51 5.16 -9.81 3.97
N TRP A 52 6.22 -9.79 3.17
CA TRP A 52 6.43 -10.91 2.28
C TRP A 52 6.85 -12.17 3.07
N PHE A 53 7.68 -11.99 4.09
CA PHE A 53 8.23 -13.07 4.89
C PHE A 53 7.20 -13.71 5.84
N ASP A 54 6.33 -12.93 6.49
CA ASP A 54 5.30 -13.50 7.36
C ASP A 54 4.26 -14.32 6.57
N GLY A 55 3.86 -13.86 5.38
CA GLY A 55 2.99 -14.59 4.48
C GLY A 55 3.64 -15.87 3.96
N PHE A 56 4.96 -15.88 3.78
CA PHE A 56 5.71 -17.09 3.46
C PHE A 56 5.73 -18.08 4.64
N LEU A 57 6.04 -17.61 5.86
CA LEU A 57 6.06 -18.44 7.07
C LEU A 57 4.67 -18.99 7.43
N ALA A 58 3.63 -18.17 7.34
CA ALA A 58 2.26 -18.55 7.64
C ALA A 58 1.79 -19.68 6.70
N ARG A 59 2.12 -19.61 5.40
CA ARG A 59 1.85 -20.68 4.43
C ARG A 59 2.66 -21.94 4.72
N ARG A 60 3.92 -21.79 5.14
CA ARG A 60 4.81 -22.93 5.40
C ARG A 60 4.48 -23.67 6.69
N TRP A 61 4.06 -22.97 7.73
CA TRP A 61 3.75 -23.55 9.05
C TRP A 61 2.27 -23.76 9.31
N ASN A 62 1.40 -23.41 8.36
CA ASN A 62 -0.06 -23.48 8.48
C ASN A 62 -0.58 -22.76 9.75
N GLN A 63 0.16 -21.76 10.21
CA GLN A 63 -0.15 -20.96 11.39
C GLN A 63 -0.68 -19.61 10.92
N THR A 64 -1.98 -19.55 10.68
CA THR A 64 -2.69 -18.29 10.40
C THR A 64 -3.52 -17.92 11.63
N SER A 65 -3.51 -16.65 12.01
CA SER A 65 -4.40 -16.14 13.07
C SER A 65 -5.47 -15.26 12.45
N ALA A 66 -6.70 -15.35 12.95
CA ALA A 66 -7.81 -14.53 12.47
C ALA A 66 -7.54 -13.03 12.64
N PHE A 67 -6.88 -12.65 13.74
CA PHE A 67 -6.50 -11.25 14.01
C PHE A 67 -5.43 -10.74 13.06
N GLY A 68 -4.38 -11.52 12.79
CA GLY A 68 -3.35 -11.15 11.80
C GLY A 68 -3.94 -10.98 10.41
N ALA A 69 -4.78 -11.92 9.97
CA ALA A 69 -5.45 -11.86 8.68
C ALA A 69 -6.36 -10.63 8.51
N PHE A 70 -6.94 -10.13 9.62
CA PHE A 70 -7.69 -8.87 9.64
C PHE A 70 -6.79 -7.64 9.60
N LEU A 71 -5.64 -7.68 10.30
CA LEU A 71 -4.75 -6.53 10.44
C LEU A 71 -3.87 -6.30 9.21
N ASP A 72 -3.48 -7.35 8.49
CA ASP A 72 -2.61 -7.24 7.31
C ASP A 72 -3.16 -6.28 6.24
N PRO A 73 -4.43 -6.38 5.78
CA PRO A 73 -4.98 -5.46 4.78
C PRO A 73 -5.16 -4.02 5.27
N VAL A 74 -5.21 -3.81 6.59
CA VAL A 74 -5.30 -2.48 7.21
C VAL A 74 -3.91 -1.86 7.27
N ALA A 75 -2.92 -2.61 7.74
CA ALA A 75 -1.54 -2.18 7.85
C ALA A 75 -0.94 -1.79 6.49
N ASP A 76 -1.21 -2.57 5.43
CA ASP A 76 -0.76 -2.29 4.06
C ASP A 76 -1.24 -0.92 3.56
N LYS A 77 -2.54 -0.65 3.67
CA LYS A 77 -3.14 0.63 3.24
C LYS A 77 -2.65 1.81 4.08
N LEU A 78 -2.52 1.63 5.39
CA LEU A 78 -2.05 2.69 6.28
C LEU A 78 -0.58 3.03 6.03
N MET A 79 0.26 2.03 5.74
CA MET A 79 1.66 2.24 5.39
C MET A 79 1.79 3.08 4.13
N VAL A 80 1.08 2.68 3.07
CA VAL A 80 1.06 3.39 1.78
C VAL A 80 0.50 4.80 1.95
N ALA A 81 -0.65 4.95 2.59
CA ALA A 81 -1.30 6.25 2.78
C ALA A 81 -0.42 7.19 3.62
N GLY A 82 0.15 6.72 4.72
CA GLY A 82 1.05 7.48 5.58
C GLY A 82 2.29 7.97 4.81
N ALA A 83 2.92 7.08 4.04
CA ALA A 83 4.05 7.45 3.21
C ALA A 83 3.68 8.50 2.14
N LEU A 84 2.54 8.33 1.44
CA LEU A 84 2.08 9.30 0.45
C LEU A 84 1.76 10.68 1.07
N LEU A 85 1.16 10.71 2.26
CA LEU A 85 0.88 11.97 2.96
C LEU A 85 2.17 12.73 3.31
N VAL A 86 3.19 12.02 3.79
CA VAL A 86 4.52 12.60 4.03
C VAL A 86 5.13 13.12 2.73
N LEU A 87 5.03 12.37 1.64
CA LEU A 87 5.56 12.79 0.34
C LEU A 87 4.84 14.04 -0.20
N VAL A 88 3.54 14.18 0.04
CA VAL A 88 2.78 15.40 -0.27
C VAL A 88 3.26 16.56 0.60
N GLN A 89 3.45 16.35 1.90
CA GLN A 89 3.95 17.37 2.83
C GLN A 89 5.35 17.87 2.45
N LEU A 90 6.18 16.99 1.87
CA LEU A 90 7.53 17.32 1.39
C LEU A 90 7.56 17.89 -0.04
N ASP A 91 6.38 18.14 -0.65
CA ASP A 91 6.22 18.60 -2.04
C ASP A 91 6.88 17.69 -3.09
N ARG A 92 6.93 16.38 -2.79
CA ARG A 92 7.51 15.35 -3.68
C ARG A 92 6.45 14.66 -4.53
N VAL A 93 5.19 14.75 -4.11
CA VAL A 93 4.02 14.15 -4.75
C VAL A 93 2.87 15.16 -4.75
N ASN A 94 2.16 15.26 -5.86
CA ASN A 94 0.96 16.08 -5.95
C ASN A 94 -0.19 15.50 -5.10
N ALA A 95 -0.86 16.32 -4.30
CA ALA A 95 -1.95 15.91 -3.43
C ALA A 95 -3.10 15.21 -4.17
N VAL A 96 -3.41 15.61 -5.40
CA VAL A 96 -4.44 14.97 -6.25
C VAL A 96 -4.04 13.54 -6.61
N VAL A 97 -2.76 13.31 -6.94
CA VAL A 97 -2.24 11.96 -7.25
C VAL A 97 -2.31 11.06 -6.02
N ALA A 98 -1.88 11.57 -4.86
CA ALA A 98 -1.98 10.83 -3.59
C ALA A 98 -3.44 10.50 -3.25
N PHE A 99 -4.35 11.47 -3.38
CA PHE A 99 -5.78 11.28 -3.14
C PHE A 99 -6.39 10.22 -4.06
N ILE A 100 -6.07 10.23 -5.36
CA ILE A 100 -6.55 9.22 -6.32
C ILE A 100 -6.09 7.82 -5.90
N ILE A 101 -4.81 7.66 -5.53
CA ILE A 101 -4.26 6.37 -5.12
C ILE A 101 -4.95 5.86 -3.84
N ILE A 102 -4.95 6.67 -2.78
CA ILE A 102 -5.52 6.30 -1.47
C ILE A 102 -7.03 6.04 -1.59
N GLY A 103 -7.76 6.98 -2.20
CA GLY A 103 -9.21 6.88 -2.36
C GLY A 103 -9.61 5.63 -3.14
N ARG A 104 -8.86 5.30 -4.21
CA ARG A 104 -9.11 4.07 -4.97
C ARG A 104 -8.83 2.82 -4.14
N GLU A 105 -7.74 2.77 -3.38
CA GLU A 105 -7.41 1.60 -2.55
C GLU A 105 -8.53 1.28 -1.56
N ILE A 106 -9.12 2.32 -0.95
CA ILE A 106 -10.28 2.18 -0.07
C ILE A 106 -11.51 1.72 -0.87
N ALA A 107 -11.88 2.42 -1.95
CA ALA A 107 -13.08 2.15 -2.72
C ALA A 107 -13.12 0.73 -3.31
N ILE A 108 -12.01 0.28 -3.92
CA ILE A 108 -11.95 -1.06 -4.52
C ILE A 108 -11.87 -2.16 -3.46
N SER A 109 -11.32 -1.87 -2.28
CA SER A 109 -11.38 -2.82 -1.15
C SER A 109 -12.82 -3.03 -0.68
N ALA A 110 -13.56 -1.95 -0.46
CA ALA A 110 -14.96 -2.02 -0.07
C ALA A 110 -15.82 -2.71 -1.14
N LEU A 111 -15.60 -2.36 -2.42
CA LEU A 111 -16.31 -3.00 -3.53
C LEU A 111 -16.06 -4.51 -3.57
N ARG A 112 -14.79 -4.94 -3.41
CA ARG A 112 -14.43 -6.36 -3.38
C ARG A 112 -15.08 -7.11 -2.23
N GLU A 113 -15.11 -6.50 -1.05
CA GLU A 113 -15.71 -7.09 0.14
C GLU A 113 -17.22 -7.27 -0.03
N TRP A 114 -17.92 -6.23 -0.50
CA TRP A 114 -19.34 -6.29 -0.84
C TRP A 114 -19.64 -7.38 -1.90
N MET A 115 -18.83 -7.44 -2.97
CA MET A 115 -18.99 -8.48 -4.00
C MET A 115 -18.74 -9.91 -3.46
N ALA A 116 -17.84 -10.06 -2.48
CA ALA A 116 -17.58 -11.35 -1.85
C ALA A 116 -18.78 -11.82 -1.02
N GLN A 117 -19.47 -10.90 -0.34
CA GLN A 117 -20.70 -11.20 0.42
C GLN A 117 -21.84 -11.68 -0.49
N LEU A 118 -21.92 -11.18 -1.73
CA LEU A 118 -22.91 -11.60 -2.73
C LEU A 118 -22.57 -12.92 -3.44
N GLY A 119 -21.54 -13.65 -3.01
CA GLY A 119 -21.14 -14.92 -3.64
C GLY A 119 -20.46 -14.77 -5.01
N ALA A 120 -20.27 -13.53 -5.51
CA ALA A 120 -19.63 -13.23 -6.79
C ALA A 120 -18.08 -13.23 -6.72
N SER A 121 -17.50 -13.93 -5.74
CA SER A 121 -16.06 -13.92 -5.43
C SER A 121 -15.17 -14.31 -6.62
N LYS A 122 -15.66 -15.18 -7.53
CA LYS A 122 -14.93 -15.61 -8.74
C LYS A 122 -14.88 -14.56 -9.86
N SER A 123 -15.79 -13.57 -9.89
CA SER A 123 -15.85 -12.53 -10.93
C SER A 123 -14.71 -11.50 -10.82
N VAL A 124 -14.10 -11.39 -9.63
CA VAL A 124 -13.15 -10.33 -9.25
C VAL A 124 -11.71 -10.83 -9.20
N ALA A 125 -11.38 -11.82 -10.02
CA ALA A 125 -9.99 -12.27 -10.20
C ALA A 125 -9.08 -11.06 -10.41
N VAL A 126 -8.02 -10.96 -9.60
CA VAL A 126 -7.03 -9.87 -9.65
C VAL A 126 -6.51 -9.76 -11.07
N SER A 127 -6.89 -8.70 -11.78
CA SER A 127 -6.34 -8.43 -13.11
C SER A 127 -4.82 -8.29 -12.98
N SER A 128 -4.06 -8.78 -13.95
CA SER A 128 -2.59 -8.63 -13.96
C SER A 128 -2.16 -7.15 -13.84
N ILE A 129 -3.02 -6.23 -14.30
CA ILE A 129 -2.92 -4.78 -14.14
C ILE A 129 -2.81 -4.38 -12.65
N GLY A 130 -3.57 -5.04 -11.79
CA GLY A 130 -3.55 -4.82 -10.34
C GLY A 130 -2.24 -5.21 -9.69
N LYS A 131 -1.48 -6.17 -10.23
CA LYS A 131 -0.15 -6.51 -9.72
C LYS A 131 0.90 -5.49 -10.15
N ILE A 132 0.88 -5.11 -11.43
CA ILE A 132 1.84 -4.16 -12.01
C ILE A 132 1.76 -2.81 -11.29
N LYS A 133 0.56 -2.28 -11.03
CA LYS A 133 0.41 -1.01 -10.32
C LYS A 133 1.01 -1.08 -8.91
N THR A 134 0.80 -2.19 -8.19
CA THR A 134 1.25 -2.34 -6.81
C THR A 134 2.77 -2.47 -6.78
N THR A 135 3.36 -3.22 -7.71
CA THR A 135 4.82 -3.24 -7.87
C THR A 135 5.38 -1.85 -8.19
N ALA A 136 4.76 -1.13 -9.14
CA ALA A 136 5.20 0.23 -9.48
C ALA A 136 5.15 1.16 -8.26
N GLN A 137 4.06 1.11 -7.49
CA GLN A 137 3.87 1.93 -6.28
C GLN A 137 4.82 1.57 -5.14
N MET A 138 5.03 0.27 -4.89
CA MET A 138 5.95 -0.22 -3.87
C MET A 138 7.42 0.10 -4.19
N VAL A 139 7.75 0.38 -5.45
CA VAL A 139 9.07 0.88 -5.86
C VAL A 139 9.12 2.41 -5.83
N ALA A 140 8.06 3.09 -6.31
CA ALA A 140 8.00 4.55 -6.36
C ALA A 140 8.10 5.19 -4.97
N ILE A 141 7.38 4.67 -3.99
CA ILE A 141 7.32 5.28 -2.65
C ILE A 141 8.71 5.32 -1.98
N PRO A 142 9.46 4.21 -1.86
CA PRO A 142 10.84 4.23 -1.36
C PRO A 142 11.77 5.18 -2.12
N MET A 143 11.66 5.24 -3.45
CA MET A 143 12.48 6.15 -4.26
C MET A 143 12.19 7.61 -3.91
N LEU A 144 10.91 7.96 -3.74
CA LEU A 144 10.48 9.31 -3.37
C LEU A 144 10.75 9.65 -1.89
N LEU A 145 10.77 8.66 -1.00
CA LEU A 145 11.19 8.85 0.39
C LEU A 145 12.69 9.15 0.47
N PHE A 146 13.52 8.45 -0.31
CA PHE A 146 14.96 8.66 -0.37
C PHE A 146 15.32 10.01 -1.02
N TYR A 147 14.71 10.34 -2.16
CA TYR A 147 14.80 11.64 -2.84
C TYR A 147 16.23 12.15 -3.12
N GLY A 148 17.07 11.27 -3.65
CA GLY A 148 18.46 11.56 -4.02
C GLY A 148 18.94 10.75 -5.23
N ARG A 149 20.25 10.69 -5.42
CA ARG A 149 20.86 9.79 -6.42
C ARG A 149 21.27 8.49 -5.75
N LEU A 150 20.64 7.39 -6.14
CA LEU A 150 21.00 6.06 -5.67
C LEU A 150 22.23 5.57 -6.44
N PHE A 151 23.26 5.14 -5.71
CA PHE A 151 24.57 4.73 -6.25
C PHE A 151 25.23 5.75 -7.19
N GLY A 152 24.89 7.04 -7.04
CA GLY A 152 25.38 8.12 -7.91
C GLY A 152 24.81 8.13 -9.34
N MET A 153 24.04 7.10 -9.74
CA MET A 153 23.59 6.92 -11.13
C MET A 153 22.07 7.08 -11.31
N ILE A 154 21.27 6.59 -10.36
CA ILE A 154 19.81 6.55 -10.51
C ILE A 154 19.20 7.74 -9.77
N ASP A 155 18.60 8.68 -10.52
CA ASP A 155 17.84 9.78 -9.93
C ASP A 155 16.48 9.28 -9.43
N THR A 156 16.39 9.06 -8.12
CA THR A 156 15.18 8.53 -7.47
C THR A 156 14.00 9.49 -7.52
N ARG A 157 14.24 10.79 -7.74
CA ARG A 157 13.20 11.81 -7.84
C ARG A 157 12.43 11.63 -9.13
N ILE A 158 13.16 11.57 -10.24
CA ILE A 158 12.59 11.43 -11.59
C ILE A 158 11.91 10.06 -11.72
N TRP A 159 12.65 8.98 -11.44
CA TRP A 159 12.11 7.63 -11.58
C TRP A 159 10.96 7.36 -10.62
N GLY A 160 11.04 7.86 -9.39
CA GLY A 160 9.96 7.76 -8.41
C GLY A 160 8.69 8.46 -8.88
N GLN A 161 8.80 9.68 -9.41
CA GLN A 161 7.65 10.42 -9.96
C GLN A 161 7.03 9.71 -11.17
N TRP A 162 7.86 9.23 -12.11
CA TRP A 162 7.39 8.48 -13.27
C TRP A 162 6.67 7.19 -12.87
N LEU A 163 7.26 6.40 -11.98
CA LEU A 163 6.65 5.15 -11.49
C LEU A 163 5.33 5.42 -10.76
N LEU A 164 5.27 6.48 -9.94
CA LEU A 164 4.05 6.85 -9.23
C LEU A 164 2.97 7.34 -10.20
N ALA A 165 3.33 8.10 -11.23
CA ALA A 165 2.40 8.53 -12.28
C ALA A 165 1.83 7.32 -13.05
N VAL A 166 2.69 6.36 -13.43
CA VAL A 166 2.25 5.10 -14.04
C VAL A 166 1.31 4.34 -13.09
N ALA A 167 1.67 4.24 -11.81
CA ALA A 167 0.82 3.59 -10.80
C ALA A 167 -0.55 4.28 -10.68
N ALA A 168 -0.61 5.61 -10.71
CA ALA A 168 -1.85 6.38 -10.66
C ALA A 168 -2.74 6.14 -11.89
N VAL A 169 -2.16 6.14 -13.10
CA VAL A 169 -2.90 5.84 -14.33
C VAL A 169 -3.46 4.42 -14.32
N LEU A 170 -2.63 3.43 -13.96
CA LEU A 170 -3.06 2.03 -13.83
C LEU A 170 -4.13 1.87 -12.73
N THR A 171 -4.03 2.68 -11.68
CA THR A 171 -4.99 2.72 -10.59
C THR A 171 -6.37 3.14 -11.07
N VAL A 172 -6.46 4.24 -11.82
CA VAL A 172 -7.70 4.72 -12.44
C VAL A 172 -8.24 3.72 -13.46
N TRP A 173 -7.39 3.21 -14.36
CA TRP A 173 -7.80 2.20 -15.34
C TRP A 173 -8.40 0.96 -14.68
N SER A 174 -7.73 0.44 -13.65
CA SER A 174 -8.21 -0.72 -12.90
C SER A 174 -9.54 -0.45 -12.20
N MET A 175 -9.79 0.78 -11.74
CA MET A 175 -11.04 1.16 -11.10
C MET A 175 -12.22 1.04 -12.07
N PHE A 176 -12.09 1.57 -13.28
CA PHE A 176 -13.13 1.42 -14.32
C PHE A 176 -13.39 -0.04 -14.68
N TYR A 177 -12.33 -0.87 -14.74
CA TYR A 177 -12.47 -2.30 -14.98
C TYR A 177 -13.30 -2.99 -13.88
N TYR A 178 -13.00 -2.71 -12.60
CA TYR A 178 -13.74 -3.29 -11.48
C TYR A 178 -15.20 -2.80 -11.41
N LEU A 179 -15.43 -1.50 -11.63
CA LEU A 179 -16.79 -0.94 -11.65
C LEU A 179 -17.65 -1.53 -12.77
N ARG A 180 -17.10 -1.71 -13.98
CA ARG A 180 -17.81 -2.38 -15.09
C ARG A 180 -18.20 -3.81 -14.74
N LYS A 181 -17.35 -4.55 -14.03
CA LYS A 181 -17.66 -5.91 -13.57
C LYS A 181 -18.69 -5.96 -12.46
N ALA A 182 -18.70 -4.95 -11.57
CA ALA A 182 -19.68 -4.85 -10.50
C ALA A 182 -21.05 -4.36 -11.00
N TRP A 183 -21.09 -3.62 -12.11
CA TRP A 183 -22.31 -2.98 -12.62
C TRP A 183 -23.52 -3.91 -12.80
N PRO A 184 -23.39 -5.15 -13.34
CA PRO A 184 -24.52 -6.07 -13.44
C PRO A 184 -25.07 -6.50 -12.07
N LEU A 185 -24.17 -6.79 -11.12
CA LEU A 185 -24.52 -7.19 -9.75
C LEU A 185 -25.18 -6.06 -8.97
N ILE A 186 -24.71 -4.83 -9.18
CA ILE A 186 -25.32 -3.62 -8.60
C ILE A 186 -26.75 -3.46 -9.14
N LYS A 187 -26.95 -3.62 -10.46
CA LYS A 187 -28.28 -3.53 -11.08
C LYS A 187 -29.26 -4.60 -10.58
N GLU A 188 -28.80 -5.83 -10.43
CA GLU A 188 -29.63 -6.95 -9.96
C GLU A 188 -30.07 -6.77 -8.51
N ASN A 189 -29.16 -6.37 -7.61
CA ASN A 189 -29.48 -6.18 -6.20
C ASN A 189 -30.15 -4.83 -5.89
N ALA A 190 -29.99 -3.81 -6.72
CA ALA A 190 -30.72 -2.54 -6.57
C ALA A 190 -32.23 -2.70 -6.81
N GLY A 191 -32.67 -3.75 -7.53
CA GLY A 191 -34.08 -4.05 -7.78
C GLY A 191 -34.82 -4.72 -6.60
N HIS A 192 -34.10 -5.17 -5.57
CA HIS A 192 -34.67 -5.87 -4.41
C HIS A 192 -34.88 -4.97 -3.17
N LEU A 193 -34.76 -3.65 -3.31
CA LEU A 193 -34.96 -2.68 -2.23
C LEU A 193 -36.42 -2.25 -2.04
N ASN A 194 -37.40 -3.08 -2.40
CA ASN A 194 -38.83 -2.86 -2.14
C ASN A 194 -39.38 -3.91 -1.17
#